data_AF-A0A1I6RJN0-F1
#
_entry.id   AF-A0A1I6RJN0-F1
#
_cell.length_a   1.000
_cell.length_b   1.000
_cell.length_c   1.000
_cell.angle_alpha   90.00
_cell.angle_beta   90.00
_cell.angle_gamma   90.00
#
_symmetry.space_group_name_H-M   'P 1'
#
loop_
_entity.id
_entity.type
_entity.pdbx_description
1 polymer ?
#
loop_
_entity_poly.entity_id
_entity_poly.type
_entity_poly.pdbx_seq_one_letter_code
_entity_poly.pdbx_strand_id
1 'polypeptide(L)'
;MAEEWPWLKDRPVFTTHGEKHGNVTRVPHGASLEPLGPAFVLLVAALAVSTGLAVAGIGLVVAGFSDGLGPVSWWWLALGGPAAGLAVFFLAGVYIRGMELIMRERPRALVLLTGLFGGVALGLAALAAWWTWRASDLRLAPELIAYDGWNRGQVANATVFTTGALAVAAAGALVAPFAVRGVRRARRDAARILRLRETGVRRMGIVAALPDPKGWDQGGDVPIRYQDDTGERTIPVRVNTWAHQIPVPGTPVVVFTDGTGDLLVELDPDHPLEYHPDNRPYESDSSGGGT
;
A
#
# COMPACT_ATOMS: atom_id res chain seq x y z
N MET A 1 25.99 7.72 2.52
CA MET A 1 24.67 7.09 2.45
C MET A 1 24.40 6.80 0.98
N ALA A 2 24.65 5.57 0.53
CA ALA A 2 24.18 5.15 -0.79
C ALA A 2 22.65 5.26 -0.75
N GLU A 3 22.03 5.90 -1.74
CA GLU A 3 20.57 5.97 -1.84
C GLU A 3 20.06 4.53 -1.81
N GLU A 4 19.42 4.15 -0.71
CA GLU A 4 19.09 2.76 -0.41
C GLU A 4 18.02 2.21 -1.38
N TRP A 5 17.47 3.07 -2.25
CA TRP A 5 16.40 2.75 -3.20
C TRP A 5 16.54 3.49 -4.55
N PRO A 6 17.65 3.35 -5.32
CA PRO A 6 17.83 4.06 -6.59
C PRO A 6 16.84 3.61 -7.68
N TRP A 7 16.17 2.48 -7.47
CA TRP A 7 15.13 1.93 -8.34
C TRP A 7 13.72 2.43 -8.01
N LEU A 8 13.54 3.06 -6.84
CA LEU A 8 12.37 3.90 -6.57
C LEU A 8 12.43 5.20 -7.37
N LYS A 9 13.62 5.60 -7.85
CA LYS A 9 13.73 6.70 -8.81
C LYS A 9 12.86 6.38 -10.01
N ASP A 10 12.10 7.37 -10.38
CA ASP A 10 11.18 7.42 -11.50
C ASP A 10 11.94 7.22 -12.80
N ARG A 11 12.28 5.96 -13.06
CA ARG A 11 12.65 5.51 -14.39
C ARG A 11 11.39 5.03 -15.08
N PRO A 12 11.29 5.24 -16.40
CA PRO A 12 10.21 4.69 -17.18
C PRO A 12 10.14 3.17 -17.01
N VAL A 13 8.94 2.67 -16.68
CA VAL A 13 8.67 1.23 -16.58
C VAL A 13 7.71 0.82 -17.68
N PHE A 14 8.09 -0.17 -18.46
CA PHE A 14 7.25 -0.72 -19.51
C PHE A 14 6.43 -1.90 -18.99
N THR A 15 5.12 -1.91 -19.29
CA THR A 15 4.21 -2.98 -18.88
C THR A 15 3.46 -3.52 -20.09
N THR A 16 3.47 -4.83 -20.26
CA THR A 16 2.86 -5.52 -21.41
C THR A 16 1.37 -5.79 -21.24
N HIS A 17 0.82 -5.68 -20.03
CA HIS A 17 -0.60 -5.98 -19.72
C HIS A 17 -1.41 -4.71 -19.38
N GLY A 18 -0.88 -3.54 -19.71
CA GLY A 18 -1.56 -2.26 -19.53
C GLY A 18 -1.73 -1.82 -18.07
N GLU A 19 -0.93 -2.33 -17.13
CA GLU A 19 -0.94 -1.83 -15.75
C GLU A 19 -0.61 -0.33 -15.67
N LYS A 20 -1.29 0.38 -14.77
CA LYS A 20 -1.13 1.83 -14.54
C LYS A 20 -0.89 2.17 -13.06
N HIS A 21 -0.23 3.29 -12.77
CA HIS A 21 -0.08 3.84 -11.41
C HIS A 21 0.52 2.83 -10.40
N GLY A 22 0.01 2.80 -9.17
CA GLY A 22 0.36 1.83 -8.14
C GLY A 22 -0.01 0.38 -8.46
N ASN A 23 -0.50 0.08 -9.67
CA ASN A 23 -0.63 -1.27 -10.20
C ASN A 23 0.61 -1.79 -10.92
N VAL A 24 1.59 -0.95 -11.20
CA VAL A 24 2.85 -1.36 -11.84
C VAL A 24 3.70 -2.13 -10.84
N THR A 25 4.14 -3.33 -11.23
CA THR A 25 5.08 -4.13 -10.45
C THR A 25 6.51 -3.74 -10.84
N ARG A 26 7.30 -3.23 -9.89
CA ARG A 26 8.69 -2.80 -10.13
C ARG A 26 9.65 -3.76 -9.47
N VAL A 27 10.37 -4.55 -10.26
CA VAL A 27 11.38 -5.49 -9.74
C VAL A 27 12.78 -4.93 -10.02
N PRO A 28 13.61 -4.65 -9.00
CA PRO A 28 14.98 -4.17 -9.22
C PRO A 28 15.84 -5.22 -9.95
N HIS A 29 16.85 -4.76 -10.68
CA HIS A 29 17.85 -5.67 -11.25
C HIS A 29 18.64 -6.35 -10.12
N GLY A 30 18.86 -7.66 -10.22
CA GLY A 30 19.52 -8.45 -9.19
C GLY A 30 18.69 -8.72 -7.92
N ALA A 31 17.43 -8.29 -7.86
CA ALA A 31 16.56 -8.61 -6.74
C ALA A 31 16.13 -10.09 -6.78
N SER A 32 16.12 -10.73 -5.61
CA SER A 32 15.49 -12.03 -5.41
C SER A 32 14.12 -11.85 -4.75
N LEU A 33 13.11 -12.59 -5.19
CA LEU A 33 11.80 -12.56 -4.55
C LEU A 33 11.81 -13.41 -3.27
N GLU A 34 11.99 -12.77 -2.13
CA GLU A 34 11.87 -13.46 -0.84
C GLU A 34 10.46 -14.03 -0.63
N PRO A 35 10.33 -15.18 0.06
CA PRO A 35 9.03 -15.68 0.46
C PRO A 35 8.34 -14.71 1.43
N LEU A 36 7.02 -14.53 1.27
CA LEU A 36 6.19 -13.93 2.31
C LEU A 36 6.20 -14.84 3.54
N GLY A 37 7.13 -14.58 4.44
CA GLY A 37 7.29 -15.34 5.66
C GLY A 37 6.26 -14.95 6.74
N PRO A 38 6.11 -15.80 7.77
CA PRO A 38 5.28 -15.49 8.94
C PRO A 38 5.73 -14.21 9.65
N ALA A 39 7.01 -13.84 9.54
CA ALA A 39 7.55 -12.59 10.08
C ALA A 39 6.82 -11.34 9.55
N PHE A 40 6.46 -11.30 8.26
CA PHE A 40 5.73 -10.15 7.71
C PHE A 40 4.29 -10.10 8.23
N VAL A 41 3.63 -11.25 8.37
CA VAL A 41 2.30 -11.34 8.97
C VAL A 41 2.32 -10.89 10.44
N LEU A 42 3.34 -11.31 11.20
CA LEU A 42 3.56 -10.86 12.57
C LEU A 42 3.78 -9.35 12.65
N LEU A 43 4.47 -8.75 11.67
CA LEU A 43 4.70 -7.31 11.61
C LEU A 43 3.38 -6.54 11.40
N VAL A 44 2.52 -7.01 10.49
CA VAL A 44 1.16 -6.44 10.28
C VAL A 44 0.27 -6.64 11.52
N ALA A 45 0.36 -7.80 12.17
CA ALA A 45 -0.37 -8.06 13.41
C ALA A 45 0.11 -7.16 14.56
N ALA A 46 1.42 -6.97 14.70
CA ALA A 46 2.02 -6.08 15.70
C ALA A 46 1.62 -4.61 15.47
N LEU A 47 1.52 -4.17 14.20
CA LEU A 47 0.95 -2.88 13.84
C LEU A 47 -0.50 -2.76 14.32
N ALA A 48 -1.34 -3.76 14.05
CA ALA A 48 -2.74 -3.75 14.47
C ALA A 48 -2.86 -3.69 16.01
N VAL A 49 -2.14 -4.54 16.74
CA VAL A 49 -2.17 -4.56 18.20
C VAL A 49 -1.68 -3.24 18.79
N SER A 50 -0.55 -2.70 18.30
CA SER A 50 0.00 -1.44 18.80
C SER A 50 -0.93 -0.26 18.54
N THR A 51 -1.56 -0.22 17.35
CA THR A 51 -2.57 0.78 17.00
C THR A 51 -3.79 0.67 17.92
N GLY A 52 -4.26 -0.55 18.20
CA GLY A 52 -5.38 -0.78 19.12
C GLY A 52 -5.08 -0.36 20.54
N LEU A 53 -3.89 -0.67 21.05
CA LEU A 53 -3.43 -0.23 22.38
C LEU A 53 -3.29 1.30 22.45
N ALA A 54 -2.83 1.95 21.39
CA ALA A 54 -2.75 3.41 21.33
C ALA A 54 -4.15 4.05 21.39
N VAL A 55 -5.09 3.56 20.57
CA VAL A 55 -6.50 4.04 20.55
C VAL A 55 -7.17 3.80 21.91
N ALA A 56 -7.03 2.61 22.47
CA ALA A 56 -7.59 2.27 23.78
C ALA A 56 -6.97 3.11 24.90
N GLY A 57 -5.63 3.19 24.96
CA GLY A 57 -4.92 3.95 25.98
C GLY A 57 -5.30 5.43 25.98
N ILE A 58 -5.30 6.08 24.80
CA ILE A 58 -5.71 7.48 24.67
C ILE A 58 -7.19 7.65 25.02
N GLY A 59 -8.05 6.76 24.53
CA GLY A 59 -9.49 6.80 24.84
C GLY A 59 -9.79 6.64 26.34
N LEU A 60 -9.02 5.80 27.05
CA LEU A 60 -9.16 5.58 28.50
C LEU A 60 -8.67 6.77 29.33
N VAL A 61 -7.64 7.48 28.86
CA VAL A 61 -7.24 8.77 29.47
C VAL A 61 -8.41 9.75 29.39
N VAL A 62 -9.00 9.92 28.20
CA VAL A 62 -10.14 10.82 27.99
C VAL A 62 -11.35 10.40 28.83
N ALA A 63 -11.67 9.10 28.83
CA ALA A 63 -12.77 8.56 29.62
C ALA A 63 -12.56 8.76 31.13
N GLY A 64 -11.33 8.55 31.62
CA GLY A 64 -10.98 8.76 33.02
C GLY A 64 -11.10 10.22 33.47
N PHE A 65 -10.75 11.17 32.60
CA PHE A 65 -10.98 12.60 32.85
C PHE A 65 -12.47 12.94 32.89
N SER A 66 -13.30 12.38 32.00
CA SER A 66 -14.74 12.62 32.03
C SER A 66 -15.45 12.03 33.25
N ASP A 67 -14.94 10.92 33.80
CA ASP A 67 -15.49 10.25 34.99
C ASP A 67 -15.03 10.87 36.32
N GLY A 68 -14.20 11.93 36.29
CA GLY A 68 -13.69 12.56 37.51
C GLY A 68 -12.71 11.67 38.31
N LEU A 69 -12.16 10.61 37.70
CA LEU A 69 -11.18 9.70 38.31
C LEU A 69 -9.82 10.36 38.60
N GLY A 70 -9.69 11.65 38.28
CA GLY A 70 -8.58 12.50 38.70
C GLY A 70 -7.22 12.01 38.20
N PRO A 71 -6.14 12.17 38.98
CA PRO A 71 -4.80 11.72 38.62
C PRO A 71 -4.72 10.22 38.33
N VAL A 72 -5.66 9.39 38.77
CA VAL A 72 -5.58 7.94 38.53
C VAL A 72 -5.78 7.59 37.05
N SER A 73 -6.13 8.52 36.16
CA SER A 73 -6.22 8.24 34.71
C SER A 73 -4.89 8.41 33.95
N TRP A 74 -3.86 9.05 34.52
CA TRP A 74 -2.63 9.37 33.77
C TRP A 74 -1.79 8.13 33.43
N TRP A 75 -1.90 7.03 34.20
CA TRP A 75 -1.11 5.82 33.92
C TRP A 75 -1.49 5.19 32.57
N TRP A 76 -2.69 5.44 32.03
CA TRP A 76 -3.05 5.03 30.68
C TRP A 76 -2.21 5.74 29.60
N LEU A 77 -1.61 6.91 29.88
CA LEU A 77 -0.63 7.53 28.98
C LEU A 77 0.66 6.72 28.90
N ALA A 78 1.06 6.05 29.99
CA ALA A 78 2.21 5.15 29.99
C ALA A 78 1.97 3.91 29.12
N LEU A 79 0.71 3.60 28.79
CA LEU A 79 0.36 2.55 27.84
C LEU A 79 0.16 3.11 26.42
N GLY A 80 -0.62 4.19 26.28
CA GLY A 80 -0.97 4.77 24.98
C GLY A 80 0.21 5.41 24.24
N GLY A 81 1.08 6.13 24.97
CA GLY A 81 2.24 6.82 24.38
C GLY A 81 3.24 5.86 23.73
N PRO A 82 3.78 4.87 24.47
CA PRO A 82 4.65 3.85 23.91
C PRO A 82 3.99 3.01 22.82
N ALA A 83 2.70 2.67 22.97
CA ALA A 83 1.96 1.95 21.93
C ALA A 83 1.84 2.75 20.62
N ALA A 84 1.66 4.08 20.69
CA ALA A 84 1.65 4.94 19.51
C ALA A 84 3.04 4.98 18.84
N GLY A 85 4.12 5.07 19.62
CA GLY A 85 5.49 4.99 19.11
C GLY A 85 5.75 3.66 18.40
N LEU A 86 5.33 2.54 19.01
CA LEU A 86 5.40 1.21 18.39
C LEU A 86 4.55 1.09 17.13
N ALA A 87 3.35 1.68 17.11
CA ALA A 87 2.50 1.69 15.92
C ALA A 87 3.18 2.41 14.75
N VAL A 88 3.81 3.56 14.98
CA VAL A 88 4.59 4.27 13.96
C VAL A 88 5.80 3.44 13.50
N PHE A 89 6.50 2.80 14.44
CA PHE A 89 7.64 1.93 14.13
C PHE A 89 7.22 0.73 13.25
N PHE A 90 6.15 0.03 13.62
CA PHE A 90 5.63 -1.09 12.83
C PHE A 90 5.03 -0.62 11.50
N LEU A 91 4.42 0.56 11.45
CA LEU A 91 3.93 1.16 10.20
C LEU A 91 5.08 1.36 9.21
N ALA A 92 6.18 1.95 9.67
CA ALA A 92 7.40 2.10 8.88
C ALA A 92 7.98 0.72 8.49
N GLY A 93 7.99 -0.26 9.40
CA GLY A 93 8.42 -1.63 9.12
C GLY A 93 7.60 -2.32 8.04
N VAL A 94 6.26 -2.24 8.09
CA VAL A 94 5.38 -2.79 7.04
C VAL A 94 5.60 -2.03 5.74
N TYR A 95 5.80 -0.71 5.79
CA TYR A 95 6.03 0.10 4.61
C TYR A 95 7.33 -0.29 3.88
N ILE A 96 8.45 -0.39 4.60
CA ILE A 96 9.77 -0.72 4.04
C ILE A 96 9.80 -2.18 3.60
N ARG A 97 9.50 -3.13 4.50
CA ARG A 97 9.52 -4.57 4.18
C ARG A 97 8.46 -4.92 3.14
N GLY A 98 7.32 -4.24 3.16
CA GLY A 98 6.27 -4.40 2.17
C GLY A 98 6.71 -3.99 0.78
N MET A 99 7.58 -2.98 0.63
CA MET A 99 8.17 -2.64 -0.67
C MET A 99 9.03 -3.77 -1.22
N GLU A 100 9.92 -4.31 -0.39
CA GLU A 100 10.81 -5.41 -0.77
C GLU A 100 10.04 -6.68 -1.15
N LEU A 101 8.95 -6.98 -0.43
CA LEU A 101 8.24 -8.26 -0.62
C LEU A 101 7.14 -8.20 -1.67
N ILE A 102 6.48 -7.04 -1.84
CA ILE A 102 5.29 -6.90 -2.69
C ILE A 102 5.64 -6.23 -4.01
N MET A 103 6.67 -5.38 -4.06
CA MET A 103 7.14 -4.69 -5.29
C MET A 103 6.06 -3.85 -6.00
N ARG A 104 4.96 -3.53 -5.31
CA ARG A 104 3.79 -2.84 -5.86
C ARG A 104 3.09 -2.01 -4.78
N GLU A 105 2.80 -0.76 -5.11
CA GLU A 105 2.33 0.23 -4.14
C GLU A 105 0.90 -0.01 -3.65
N ARG A 106 -0.06 -0.25 -4.56
CA ARG A 106 -1.48 -0.37 -4.19
C ARG A 106 -1.76 -1.54 -3.23
N PRO A 107 -1.27 -2.77 -3.47
CA PRO A 107 -1.47 -3.86 -2.53
C PRO A 107 -0.80 -3.61 -1.17
N ARG A 108 0.37 -2.96 -1.15
CA ARG A 108 1.03 -2.53 0.10
C ARG A 108 0.14 -1.57 0.88
N ALA A 109 -0.41 -0.54 0.23
CA ALA A 109 -1.32 0.40 0.87
C ALA A 109 -2.57 -0.30 1.44
N LEU A 110 -3.12 -1.29 0.73
CA LEU A 110 -4.26 -2.08 1.23
C LEU A 110 -3.89 -2.94 2.45
N VAL A 111 -2.68 -3.52 2.48
CA VAL A 111 -2.18 -4.25 3.67
C VAL A 111 -2.04 -3.32 4.87
N LEU A 112 -1.47 -2.13 4.67
CA LEU A 112 -1.36 -1.09 5.69
C LEU A 112 -2.72 -0.67 6.24
N LEU A 113 -3.67 -0.37 5.35
CA LEU A 113 -5.05 -0.03 5.73
C LEU A 113 -5.73 -1.16 6.50
N THR A 114 -5.52 -2.42 6.09
CA THR A 114 -6.08 -3.59 6.80
C THR A 114 -5.54 -3.68 8.23
N GLY A 115 -4.23 -3.50 8.42
CA GLY A 115 -3.62 -3.48 9.75
C GLY A 115 -4.13 -2.33 10.62
N LEU A 116 -4.23 -1.12 10.06
CA LEU A 116 -4.75 0.06 10.76
C LEU A 116 -6.22 -0.09 11.14
N PHE A 117 -7.09 -0.53 10.22
CA PHE A 117 -8.50 -0.79 10.54
C PHE A 117 -8.65 -1.88 11.59
N GLY A 118 -7.88 -2.97 11.48
CA GLY A 118 -7.86 -4.01 12.50
C GLY A 118 -7.49 -3.46 13.88
N GLY A 119 -6.46 -2.62 13.95
CA GLY A 119 -6.04 -1.98 15.19
C GLY A 119 -7.06 -1.00 15.77
N VAL A 120 -7.60 -0.10 14.96
CA VAL A 120 -8.64 0.84 15.39
C VAL A 120 -9.87 0.10 15.91
N ALA A 121 -10.33 -0.95 15.20
CA ALA A 121 -11.44 -1.78 15.66
C ALA A 121 -11.17 -2.44 17.02
N LEU A 122 -9.96 -2.99 17.23
CA LEU A 122 -9.55 -3.56 18.52
C LEU A 122 -9.56 -2.52 19.65
N GLY A 123 -9.04 -1.32 19.39
CA GLY A 123 -9.01 -0.23 20.37
C GLY A 123 -10.41 0.24 20.75
N LEU A 124 -11.29 0.43 19.76
CA LEU A 124 -12.69 0.81 20.00
C LEU A 124 -13.46 -0.30 20.74
N ALA A 125 -13.21 -1.57 20.42
CA ALA A 125 -13.81 -2.70 21.14
C ALA A 125 -13.35 -2.76 22.61
N ALA A 126 -12.08 -2.47 22.89
CA ALA A 126 -11.58 -2.39 24.26
C ALA A 126 -12.26 -1.24 25.05
N LEU A 127 -12.45 -0.08 24.42
CA LEU A 127 -13.19 1.04 25.01
C LEU A 127 -14.66 0.67 25.27
N ALA A 128 -15.31 0.01 24.33
CA ALA A 128 -16.68 -0.49 24.50
C ALA A 128 -16.79 -1.46 25.67
N ALA A 129 -15.85 -2.41 25.79
CA ALA A 129 -15.78 -3.36 26.89
C ALA A 129 -15.58 -2.64 28.24
N TRP A 130 -14.70 -1.64 28.28
CA TRP A 130 -14.46 -0.85 29.49
C TRP A 130 -15.73 -0.10 29.93
N TRP A 131 -16.41 0.60 29.03
CA TRP A 131 -17.67 1.30 29.35
C TRP A 131 -18.78 0.33 29.77
N THR A 132 -18.85 -0.85 29.14
CA THR A 132 -19.82 -1.90 29.51
C THR A 132 -19.55 -2.43 30.92
N TRP A 133 -18.28 -2.70 31.24
CA TRP A 133 -17.88 -3.12 32.57
C TRP A 133 -18.21 -2.06 33.62
N ARG A 134 -17.92 -0.78 33.37
CA ARG A 134 -18.27 0.33 34.25
C ARG A 134 -19.77 0.46 34.49
N ALA A 135 -20.59 0.29 33.45
CA ALA A 135 -22.04 0.26 33.58
C ALA A 135 -22.54 -0.93 34.40
N SER A 136 -21.82 -2.06 34.40
CA SER A 136 -22.19 -3.27 35.15
C SER A 136 -21.80 -3.23 36.63
N ASP A 137 -20.66 -2.63 36.98
CA ASP A 137 -20.24 -2.41 38.38
C ASP A 137 -21.28 -1.55 39.13
N LEU A 138 -21.92 -0.60 38.44
CA LEU A 138 -22.99 0.23 38.99
C LEU A 138 -24.29 -0.56 39.25
N ARG A 139 -24.53 -1.66 38.52
CA ARG A 139 -25.69 -2.55 38.79
C ARG A 139 -25.52 -3.38 40.06
N LEU A 140 -24.28 -3.58 40.51
CA LEU A 140 -23.97 -4.31 41.76
C LEU A 140 -24.10 -3.41 43.01
N ALA A 141 -24.15 -2.09 42.86
CA ALA A 141 -24.34 -1.11 43.93
C ALA A 141 -25.64 -0.27 43.73
N PRO A 142 -26.82 -0.88 43.87
CA PRO A 142 -28.10 -0.25 43.52
C PRO A 142 -28.48 0.97 44.38
N GLU A 143 -27.80 1.22 45.50
CA GLU A 143 -28.04 2.40 46.35
C GLU A 143 -27.54 3.71 45.71
N LEU A 144 -26.68 3.65 44.68
CA LEU A 144 -26.20 4.83 43.92
C LEU A 144 -27.09 5.22 42.72
N ILE A 145 -28.25 4.57 42.53
CA ILE A 145 -29.12 4.72 41.34
C ILE A 145 -29.77 6.11 41.20
N ALA A 146 -29.57 7.05 42.13
CA ALA A 146 -30.23 8.36 42.14
C ALA A 146 -29.82 9.34 41.00
N TYR A 147 -29.07 8.92 39.98
CA TYR A 147 -28.76 9.74 38.80
C TYR A 147 -29.04 9.00 37.48
N ASP A 148 -30.31 9.05 37.08
CA ASP A 148 -30.87 8.36 35.90
C ASP A 148 -30.24 8.80 34.55
N GLY A 149 -29.46 9.89 34.54
CA GLY A 149 -28.70 10.39 33.38
C GLY A 149 -27.27 9.85 33.27
N TRP A 150 -26.61 9.49 34.38
CA TRP A 150 -25.21 9.04 34.38
C TRP A 150 -25.07 7.64 33.76
N ASN A 151 -25.95 6.71 34.16
CA ASN A 151 -26.00 5.36 33.59
C ASN A 151 -26.35 5.36 32.09
N ARG A 152 -27.21 6.29 31.66
CA ARG A 152 -27.54 6.45 30.23
C ARG A 152 -26.32 6.88 29.41
N GLY A 153 -25.48 7.76 29.95
CA GLY A 153 -24.23 8.20 29.28
C GLY A 153 -23.25 7.07 29.05
N GLN A 154 -23.05 6.18 30.04
CA GLN A 154 -22.10 5.06 29.93
C GLN A 154 -22.57 4.01 28.91
N VAL A 155 -23.86 3.65 28.93
CA VAL A 155 -24.43 2.71 27.96
C VAL A 155 -24.42 3.31 26.55
N ALA A 156 -24.69 4.61 26.41
CA ALA A 156 -24.57 5.32 25.14
C ALA A 156 -23.13 5.26 24.60
N ASN A 157 -22.13 5.56 25.43
CA ASN A 157 -20.71 5.45 25.05
C ASN A 157 -20.34 4.04 24.62
N ALA A 158 -20.70 3.01 25.40
CA ALA A 158 -20.47 1.61 25.03
C ALA A 158 -21.08 1.27 23.67
N THR A 159 -22.30 1.77 23.39
CA THR A 159 -23.00 1.55 22.11
C THR A 159 -22.29 2.25 20.95
N VAL A 160 -21.86 3.51 21.14
CA VAL A 160 -21.11 4.28 20.14
C VAL A 160 -19.80 3.57 19.80
N PHE A 161 -19.01 3.17 20.79
CA PHE A 161 -17.74 2.48 20.57
C PHE A 161 -17.92 1.09 19.95
N THR A 162 -18.94 0.34 20.35
CA THR A 162 -19.27 -0.96 19.74
C THR A 162 -19.64 -0.80 18.27
N THR A 163 -20.51 0.17 17.97
CA THR A 163 -20.95 0.45 16.60
C THR A 163 -19.78 0.91 15.73
N GLY A 164 -18.93 1.79 16.24
CA GLY A 164 -17.71 2.23 15.57
C GLY A 164 -16.73 1.07 15.33
N ALA A 165 -16.50 0.22 16.33
CA ALA A 165 -15.65 -0.96 16.21
C ALA A 165 -16.15 -1.91 15.10
N LEU A 166 -17.47 -2.19 15.07
CA LEU A 166 -18.09 -3.03 14.05
C LEU A 166 -17.99 -2.41 12.65
N ALA A 167 -18.23 -1.10 12.51
CA ALA A 167 -18.13 -0.40 11.24
C ALA A 167 -16.69 -0.44 10.68
N VAL A 168 -15.69 -0.16 11.52
CA VAL A 168 -14.28 -0.21 11.12
C VAL A 168 -13.83 -1.64 10.83
N ALA A 169 -14.27 -2.62 11.64
CA ALA A 169 -13.99 -4.04 11.37
C ALA A 169 -14.59 -4.49 10.04
N ALA A 170 -15.81 -4.08 9.72
CA ALA A 170 -16.45 -4.36 8.44
C ALA A 170 -15.67 -3.74 7.26
N ALA A 171 -15.25 -2.47 7.38
CA ALA A 171 -14.39 -1.83 6.38
C ALA A 171 -13.07 -2.59 6.18
N GLY A 172 -12.41 -2.99 7.28
CA GLY A 172 -11.21 -3.83 7.24
C GLY A 172 -11.44 -5.18 6.56
N ALA A 173 -12.55 -5.86 6.88
CA ALA A 173 -12.93 -7.13 6.28
C ALA A 173 -13.22 -7.02 4.78
N LEU A 174 -13.74 -5.87 4.31
CA LEU A 174 -13.93 -5.59 2.89
C LEU A 174 -12.60 -5.34 2.17
N VAL A 175 -11.64 -4.66 2.80
CA VAL A 175 -10.33 -4.34 2.21
C VAL A 175 -9.37 -5.53 2.17
N ALA A 176 -9.37 -6.37 3.21
CA ALA A 176 -8.49 -7.53 3.35
C ALA A 176 -8.43 -8.46 2.12
N PRO A 177 -9.56 -8.90 1.50
CA PRO A 177 -9.49 -9.76 0.32
C PRO A 177 -8.85 -9.08 -0.89
N PHE A 178 -9.03 -7.76 -1.06
CA PHE A 178 -8.35 -7.00 -2.11
C PHE A 178 -6.85 -6.88 -1.83
N ALA A 179 -6.45 -6.69 -0.57
CA ALA A 179 -5.05 -6.72 -0.17
C ALA A 179 -4.40 -8.07 -0.52
N VAL A 180 -5.03 -9.19 -0.11
CA VAL A 180 -4.52 -10.54 -0.36
C VAL A 180 -4.45 -10.85 -1.86
N ARG A 181 -5.50 -10.54 -2.63
CA ARG A 181 -5.51 -10.74 -4.08
C ARG A 181 -4.46 -9.87 -4.77
N GLY A 182 -4.33 -8.62 -4.36
CA GLY A 182 -3.34 -7.68 -4.87
C GLY A 182 -1.91 -8.17 -4.63
N VAL A 183 -1.61 -8.65 -3.42
CA VAL A 183 -0.30 -9.21 -3.06
C VAL A 183 -0.01 -10.48 -3.87
N ARG A 184 -0.99 -11.39 -4.00
CA ARG A 184 -0.83 -12.59 -4.83
C ARG A 184 -0.55 -12.25 -6.29
N ARG A 185 -1.25 -11.26 -6.85
CA ARG A 185 -1.03 -10.79 -8.23
C ARG A 185 0.36 -10.18 -8.37
N ALA A 186 0.72 -9.24 -7.50
CA ALA A 186 2.03 -8.60 -7.50
C ALA A 186 3.18 -9.61 -7.45
N ARG A 187 3.07 -10.64 -6.61
CA ARG A 187 4.10 -11.69 -6.51
C ARG A 187 4.16 -12.60 -7.73
N ARG A 188 3.03 -12.90 -8.38
CA ARG A 188 3.03 -13.63 -9.66
C ARG A 188 3.69 -12.81 -10.74
N ASP A 189 3.38 -11.52 -10.81
CA ASP A 189 3.98 -10.59 -11.77
C ASP A 189 5.49 -10.47 -11.53
N ALA A 190 5.92 -10.34 -10.27
CA ALA A 190 7.33 -10.28 -9.91
C ALA A 190 8.07 -11.59 -10.25
N ALA A 191 7.47 -12.75 -9.94
CA ALA A 191 8.04 -14.04 -10.30
C ALA A 191 8.13 -14.23 -11.83
N ARG A 192 7.14 -13.75 -12.59
CA ARG A 192 7.17 -13.73 -14.07
C ARG A 192 8.32 -12.89 -14.58
N ILE A 193 8.53 -11.68 -14.04
CA ILE A 193 9.63 -10.79 -14.42
C ILE A 193 10.98 -11.46 -14.15
N LEU A 194 11.17 -12.02 -12.95
CA LEU A 194 12.42 -12.71 -12.60
C LEU A 194 12.69 -13.92 -13.50
N ARG A 195 11.66 -14.75 -13.76
CA ARG A 195 11.75 -15.87 -14.70
C ARG A 195 12.18 -15.40 -16.09
N LEU A 196 11.54 -14.35 -16.62
CA LEU A 196 11.86 -13.82 -17.95
C LEU A 196 13.29 -13.26 -18.03
N ARG A 197 13.80 -12.64 -16.97
CA ARG A 197 15.20 -12.19 -16.92
C ARG A 197 16.20 -13.34 -16.86
N GLU A 198 15.86 -14.43 -16.17
CA GLU A 198 16.76 -15.57 -15.97
C GLU A 198 16.78 -16.53 -17.17
N THR A 199 15.60 -16.91 -17.68
CA THR A 199 15.46 -17.95 -18.71
C THR A 199 14.98 -17.42 -20.06
N GLY A 200 14.52 -16.18 -20.13
CA GLY A 200 14.00 -15.59 -21.36
C GLY A 200 15.12 -15.29 -22.36
N VAL A 201 14.81 -15.41 -23.64
CA VAL A 201 15.72 -15.01 -24.70
C VAL A 201 15.77 -13.49 -24.75
N ARG A 202 16.96 -12.92 -24.56
CA ARG A 202 17.22 -11.49 -24.63
C ARG A 202 17.25 -11.04 -26.10
N ARG A 203 16.34 -10.15 -26.51
CA ARG A 203 16.31 -9.53 -27.84
C ARG A 203 16.49 -8.02 -27.71
N MET A 204 17.28 -7.45 -28.61
CA MET A 204 17.43 -5.99 -28.69
C MET A 204 16.22 -5.39 -29.39
N GLY A 205 15.67 -4.33 -28.81
CA GLY A 205 14.57 -3.57 -29.36
C GLY A 205 14.79 -2.08 -29.22
N ILE A 206 13.87 -1.31 -29.79
CA ILE A 206 13.85 0.15 -29.70
C ILE A 206 12.43 0.66 -29.48
N VAL A 207 12.31 1.79 -28.79
CA VAL A 207 11.07 2.57 -28.76
C VAL A 207 10.82 3.14 -30.15
N ALA A 208 9.76 2.71 -30.84
CA ALA A 208 9.55 3.06 -32.25
C ALA A 208 8.86 4.41 -32.43
N ALA A 209 8.02 4.83 -31.47
CA ALA A 209 7.32 6.11 -31.51
C ALA A 209 6.99 6.61 -30.11
N LEU A 210 6.64 7.89 -30.04
CA LEU A 210 6.11 8.51 -28.83
C LEU A 210 4.68 8.04 -28.54
N PRO A 211 4.23 8.08 -27.27
CA PRO A 211 2.85 7.78 -26.92
C PRO A 211 1.91 8.87 -27.45
N ASP A 212 0.66 8.50 -27.74
CA ASP A 212 -0.38 9.46 -28.11
C ASP A 212 -0.67 10.42 -26.94
N PRO A 213 -0.48 11.75 -27.10
CA PRO A 213 -0.79 12.73 -26.07
C PRO A 213 -2.26 12.67 -25.61
N LYS A 214 -3.20 12.32 -26.49
CA LYS A 214 -4.64 12.26 -26.15
C LYS A 214 -4.98 11.13 -25.18
N GLY A 215 -4.14 10.09 -25.13
CA GLY A 215 -4.28 8.95 -24.23
C GLY A 215 -3.38 9.02 -23.00
N TRP A 216 -2.72 10.16 -22.80
CA TRP A 216 -1.72 10.33 -21.75
C TRP A 216 -2.38 10.63 -20.39
N ASP A 217 -2.71 9.56 -19.67
CA ASP A 217 -3.04 9.62 -18.25
C ASP A 217 -2.01 8.79 -17.47
N GLN A 218 -0.96 9.48 -17.01
CA GLN A 218 0.11 8.90 -16.18
C GLN A 218 0.79 7.69 -16.86
N GLY A 219 1.07 7.86 -18.15
CA GLY A 219 1.65 6.87 -19.04
C GLY A 219 0.86 6.75 -20.34
N GLY A 220 1.47 6.11 -21.33
CA GLY A 220 0.89 5.95 -22.66
C GLY A 220 1.38 4.69 -23.35
N ASP A 221 0.68 4.25 -24.38
CA ASP A 221 1.08 3.07 -25.13
C ASP A 221 2.10 3.48 -26.19
N VAL A 222 3.25 2.83 -26.18
CA VAL A 222 4.34 3.03 -27.14
C VAL A 222 4.58 1.75 -27.92
N PRO A 223 4.76 1.82 -29.25
CA PRO A 223 5.19 0.68 -30.02
C PRO A 223 6.67 0.40 -29.75
N ILE A 224 6.98 -0.84 -29.36
CA ILE A 224 8.34 -1.35 -29.24
C ILE A 224 8.63 -2.26 -30.43
N ARG A 225 9.70 -1.97 -31.15
CA ARG A 225 10.14 -2.74 -32.32
C ARG A 225 11.37 -3.56 -31.97
N TYR A 226 11.35 -4.84 -32.25
CA TYR A 226 12.47 -5.76 -31.98
C TYR A 226 12.57 -6.82 -33.07
N GLN A 227 13.73 -7.46 -33.19
CA GLN A 227 13.92 -8.58 -34.09
C GLN A 227 13.89 -9.91 -33.33
N ASP A 228 13.19 -10.89 -33.88
CA ASP A 228 13.23 -12.28 -33.45
C ASP A 228 13.55 -13.22 -34.61
N ASP A 229 13.54 -14.53 -34.36
CA ASP A 229 13.91 -15.53 -35.38
C ASP A 229 12.90 -15.61 -36.54
N THR A 230 11.72 -15.01 -36.37
CA THR A 230 10.67 -14.94 -37.41
C THR A 230 10.68 -13.64 -38.20
N GLY A 231 11.46 -12.65 -37.75
CA GLY A 231 11.62 -11.35 -38.40
C GLY A 231 11.43 -10.17 -37.45
N GLU A 232 11.10 -9.01 -38.02
CA GLU A 232 10.82 -7.81 -37.25
C GLU A 232 9.40 -7.87 -36.66
N ARG A 233 9.30 -7.60 -35.35
CA ARG A 233 8.02 -7.54 -34.62
C ARG A 233 7.84 -6.18 -33.97
N THR A 234 6.60 -5.73 -33.93
CA THR A 234 6.20 -4.53 -33.18
C THR A 234 5.13 -4.92 -32.17
N ILE A 235 5.36 -4.58 -30.90
CA ILE A 235 4.43 -4.84 -29.80
C ILE A 235 4.02 -3.51 -29.15
N PRO A 236 2.73 -3.30 -28.85
CA PRO A 236 2.31 -2.17 -28.03
C PRO A 236 2.67 -2.45 -26.58
N VAL A 237 3.35 -1.51 -25.93
CA VAL A 237 3.72 -1.62 -24.52
C VAL A 237 3.41 -0.31 -23.83
N ARG A 238 2.80 -0.37 -22.65
CA ARG A 238 2.52 0.84 -21.89
C ARG A 238 3.77 1.33 -21.17
N VAL A 239 4.20 2.55 -21.42
CA VAL A 239 5.23 3.23 -20.63
C VAL A 239 4.58 3.97 -19.46
N ASN A 240 5.01 3.65 -18.25
CA ASN A 240 4.58 4.30 -17.01
C ASN A 240 5.73 5.21 -16.54
N THR A 241 5.57 6.51 -16.77
CA THR A 241 6.57 7.54 -16.47
C THR A 241 5.90 8.90 -16.34
N TRP A 242 6.63 9.91 -15.89
CA TRP A 242 6.18 11.30 -15.91
C TRP A 242 6.39 11.94 -17.28
N ALA A 243 5.66 13.02 -17.56
CA ALA A 243 5.72 13.75 -18.83
C ALA A 243 7.15 14.15 -19.22
N HIS A 244 7.95 14.63 -18.26
CA HIS A 244 9.33 15.07 -18.48
C HIS A 244 10.35 13.91 -18.58
N GLN A 245 9.89 12.66 -18.49
CA GLN A 245 10.72 11.45 -18.51
C GLN A 245 10.27 10.46 -19.59
N ILE A 246 9.61 10.95 -20.64
CA ILE A 246 9.23 10.10 -21.78
C ILE A 246 10.49 9.77 -22.58
N PRO A 247 10.84 8.49 -22.79
CA PRO A 247 11.96 8.11 -23.64
C PRO A 247 11.77 8.60 -25.08
N VAL A 248 12.84 9.07 -25.73
CA VAL A 248 12.79 9.44 -27.15
C VAL A 248 12.64 8.22 -28.07
N PRO A 249 12.01 8.35 -29.25
CA PRO A 249 12.06 7.30 -30.26
C PRO A 249 13.50 6.94 -30.61
N GLY A 250 13.78 5.65 -30.79
CA GLY A 250 15.12 5.11 -30.95
C GLY A 250 15.79 4.69 -29.64
N THR A 251 15.22 5.02 -28.47
CA THR A 251 15.76 4.57 -27.18
C THR A 251 15.91 3.04 -27.16
N PRO A 252 17.11 2.50 -26.90
CA PRO A 252 17.34 1.07 -26.84
C PRO A 252 16.63 0.45 -25.64
N VAL A 253 15.96 -0.66 -25.90
CA VAL A 253 15.29 -1.49 -24.90
C VAL A 253 15.70 -2.95 -25.07
N VAL A 254 15.55 -3.71 -24.01
CA VAL A 254 15.72 -5.15 -24.00
C VAL A 254 14.34 -5.79 -23.91
N VAL A 255 14.02 -6.65 -24.88
CA VAL A 255 12.80 -7.45 -24.89
C VAL A 255 13.17 -8.87 -24.51
N PHE A 256 12.68 -9.33 -23.35
CA PHE A 256 12.78 -10.72 -22.93
C PHE A 256 11.54 -11.46 -23.42
N THR A 257 11.77 -12.56 -24.14
CA THR A 257 10.70 -13.43 -24.68
C THR A 257 10.88 -14.85 -24.18
N ASP A 258 9.81 -15.55 -23.87
CA ASP A 258 9.85 -17.00 -23.61
C ASP A 258 8.97 -17.82 -24.56
N GLY A 259 9.10 -19.14 -24.51
CA GLY A 259 8.33 -20.07 -25.34
C GLY A 259 6.83 -20.11 -25.02
N THR A 260 6.37 -19.43 -23.96
CA THR A 260 4.96 -19.33 -23.60
C THR A 260 4.27 -18.12 -24.23
N GLY A 261 5.02 -17.26 -24.93
CA GLY A 261 4.53 -16.00 -25.48
C GLY A 261 4.51 -14.87 -24.45
N ASP A 262 5.08 -15.08 -23.27
CA ASP A 262 5.25 -14.02 -22.28
C ASP A 262 6.39 -13.08 -22.70
N LEU A 263 6.13 -11.79 -22.52
CA LEU A 263 7.04 -10.70 -22.88
C LEU A 263 7.30 -9.81 -21.66
N LEU A 264 8.53 -9.33 -21.57
CA LEU A 264 8.98 -8.28 -20.64
C LEU A 264 9.84 -7.30 -21.43
N VAL A 265 9.59 -6.00 -21.27
CA VAL A 265 10.40 -4.95 -21.88
C VAL A 265 11.03 -4.12 -20.79
N GLU A 266 12.34 -3.91 -20.90
CA GLU A 266 13.12 -3.12 -19.96
C GLU A 266 14.02 -2.14 -20.71
N LEU A 267 14.34 -1.01 -20.09
CA LEU A 267 15.38 -0.12 -20.61
C LEU A 267 16.71 -0.85 -20.60
N ASP A 268 17.52 -0.66 -21.65
CA ASP A 268 18.84 -1.24 -21.69
C ASP A 268 19.77 -0.55 -20.68
N PRO A 269 20.28 -1.24 -19.63
CA PRO A 269 21.09 -0.60 -18.60
C PRO A 269 22.43 -0.07 -19.14
N ASP A 270 22.90 -0.58 -20.27
CA ASP A 270 24.20 -0.25 -20.87
C ASP A 270 24.16 1.06 -21.69
N HIS A 271 22.96 1.61 -21.93
CA HIS A 271 22.78 2.80 -22.75
C HIS A 271 22.23 3.97 -21.91
N PRO A 272 22.77 5.19 -22.09
CA PRO A 272 22.24 6.37 -21.42
C PRO A 272 20.81 6.66 -21.90
N LEU A 273 19.95 7.04 -20.97
CA LEU A 273 18.56 7.36 -21.25
C LEU A 273 18.42 8.84 -21.60
N GLU A 274 17.88 9.11 -22.79
CA GLU A 274 17.51 10.45 -23.23
C GLU A 274 15.99 10.63 -23.16
N TYR A 275 15.57 11.80 -22.66
CA TYR A 275 14.17 12.13 -22.49
C TYR A 275 13.69 13.14 -23.54
N HIS A 276 12.43 13.03 -23.89
CA HIS A 276 11.78 13.90 -24.87
C HIS A 276 11.76 15.35 -24.38
N PRO A 277 12.32 16.31 -25.14
CA PRO A 277 12.46 17.69 -24.68
C PRO A 277 11.14 18.47 -24.68
N ASP A 278 10.19 18.12 -25.54
CA ASP A 278 8.87 18.76 -25.61
C ASP A 278 7.83 17.91 -24.87
N ASN A 279 7.79 18.07 -23.56
CA ASN A 279 6.88 17.35 -22.67
C ASN A 279 5.53 18.06 -22.48
N ARG A 280 5.37 19.30 -22.95
CA ARG A 280 4.16 20.11 -22.74
C ARG A 280 2.86 19.42 -23.17
N PRO A 281 2.80 18.70 -24.31
CA PRO A 281 1.59 17.97 -24.70
C PRO A 281 1.17 16.87 -23.71
N TYR A 282 2.08 16.46 -22.82
CA TYR A 282 1.93 15.40 -21.84
C TYR A 282 1.78 15.93 -20.41
N GLU A 283 1.94 17.22 -20.18
CA GLU A 283 1.72 17.85 -18.86
C GLU A 283 0.24 18.10 -18.59
N SER A 284 -0.55 18.27 -19.65
CA SER A 284 -1.97 18.60 -19.59
C SER A 284 -2.86 17.35 -19.49
N ASP A 285 -2.90 16.68 -18.33
CA ASP A 285 -4.14 16.04 -17.79
C ASP A 285 -3.99 15.43 -16.37
N SER A 286 -3.43 16.17 -15.40
CA SER A 286 -3.49 15.75 -13.98
C SER A 286 -4.25 16.71 -13.07
N SER A 287 -4.60 17.90 -13.56
CA SER A 287 -5.57 18.79 -12.92
C SER A 287 -6.97 18.45 -13.42
N GLY A 288 -7.57 17.40 -12.87
CA GLY A 288 -9.00 17.16 -13.04
C GLY A 288 -9.78 18.41 -12.66
N GLY A 289 -10.22 19.16 -13.67
CA GLY A 289 -11.33 20.09 -13.54
C GLY A 289 -12.56 19.24 -13.30
N GLY A 290 -12.94 19.08 -12.03
CA GLY A 290 -14.23 18.53 -11.68
C GLY A 290 -15.33 19.42 -12.24
N THR A 291 -16.12 18.87 -13.16
CA THR A 291 -17.48 19.32 -13.46
C THR A 291 -18.45 18.34 -12.85
#